data_AF-A0A3Q3FIF7-F1
#
_entry.id   AF-A0A3Q3FIF7-F1
#
_cell.length_a   1.000
_cell.length_b   1.000
_cell.length_c   1.000
_cell.angle_alpha   90.00
_cell.angle_beta   90.00
_cell.angle_gamma   90.00
#
_symmetry.space_group_name_H-M   'P 1'
#
loop_
_entity.id
_entity.type
_entity.pdbx_description
1 polymer ?
#
loop_
_entity_poly.entity_id
_entity_poly.type
_entity_poly.pdbx_seq_one_letter_code
_entity_poly.pdbx_strand_id
1 'polypeptide(L)'
;PQQNTCPHPDLLLADSIPREQQAGYKKCAAAYTQCPDSCHCAWDTATVVCSDAGLREIPEGIPPDTVSLYLERNYIRSIPESAFSDLVHLRDLYLSNNRIDSLASGALRHLGSELRLLDLSHNQLRQASREEFGSTRAKTRLYHNPWHCDCALQELMETLNLEPETVNGIICERSQGEHAGQPLVKLLDSGVNFCSLQRKTTDIAMLVTMFVWFFMVIVYVVYYVRQNQAEARRHLEYLKSLPSPRKTPTETDTLSTGF
;
A
#
# COMPACT_ATOMS: atom_id res chain seq x y z
N PRO A 1 -18.84 -17.79 21.37
CA PRO A 1 -19.79 -17.20 20.41
C PRO A 1 -20.98 -16.55 21.14
N GLN A 2 -20.76 -15.39 21.73
CA GLN A 2 -21.81 -14.43 22.05
C GLN A 2 -21.17 -13.06 21.83
N GLN A 3 -21.46 -12.47 20.68
CA GLN A 3 -21.13 -11.09 20.37
C GLN A 3 -21.80 -10.20 21.42
N ASN A 4 -20.99 -9.39 22.10
CA ASN A 4 -21.44 -8.27 22.92
C ASN A 4 -22.02 -7.17 22.02
N THR A 5 -23.15 -7.43 21.39
CA THR A 5 -23.96 -6.39 20.73
C THR A 5 -24.87 -5.80 21.80
N CYS A 6 -24.57 -4.58 22.25
CA CYS A 6 -25.53 -3.80 23.05
C CYS A 6 -26.79 -3.57 22.16
N PRO A 7 -28.01 -3.74 22.70
CA PRO A 7 -29.23 -3.44 21.95
C PRO A 7 -29.35 -1.92 21.71
N HIS A 8 -29.78 -1.55 20.51
CA HIS A 8 -30.07 -0.17 20.08
C HIS A 8 -30.96 0.55 21.11
N PRO A 9 -30.79 1.86 21.36
CA PRO A 9 -31.59 2.62 22.32
C PRO A 9 -33.07 2.79 21.91
N ASP A 10 -33.49 2.27 20.76
CA ASP A 10 -34.90 2.24 20.35
C ASP A 10 -35.62 1.07 21.00
N LEU A 11 -35.76 1.15 22.33
CA LEU A 11 -36.78 0.39 23.04
C LEU A 11 -37.38 1.27 24.12
N LEU A 12 -38.64 1.65 23.88
CA LEU A 12 -39.68 1.90 24.88
C LEU A 12 -39.87 0.73 25.88
N LEU A 13 -38.81 0.02 26.26
CA LEU A 13 -38.80 -1.16 27.14
C LEU A 13 -37.63 -1.12 28.14
N ALA A 14 -37.35 0.05 28.72
CA ALA A 14 -36.57 0.09 29.97
C ALA A 14 -37.25 -0.70 31.10
N ASP A 15 -38.55 -0.98 30.97
CA ASP A 15 -39.40 -1.66 31.96
C ASP A 15 -39.36 -3.20 31.90
N SER A 16 -38.71 -3.83 30.91
CA SER A 16 -38.63 -5.30 30.80
C SER A 16 -37.24 -5.91 31.11
N ILE A 17 -36.27 -5.08 31.52
CA ILE A 17 -34.89 -5.53 31.76
C ILE A 17 -34.74 -6.08 33.20
N PRO A 18 -34.25 -7.33 33.40
CA PRO A 18 -33.98 -7.88 34.72
C PRO A 18 -33.05 -6.97 35.54
N ARG A 19 -33.32 -6.80 36.85
CA ARG A 19 -32.55 -5.90 37.74
C ARG A 19 -31.04 -6.16 37.73
N GLU A 20 -30.62 -7.41 37.52
CA GLU A 20 -29.21 -7.82 37.45
C GLU A 20 -28.48 -7.30 36.18
N GLN A 21 -29.22 -7.05 35.09
CA GLN A 21 -28.67 -6.54 33.82
C GLN A 21 -28.85 -5.02 33.65
N GLN A 22 -29.57 -4.37 34.56
CA GLN A 22 -29.90 -2.95 34.48
C GLN A 22 -28.68 -2.04 34.64
N ALA A 23 -27.66 -2.46 35.40
CA ALA A 23 -26.39 -1.75 35.52
C ALA A 23 -25.55 -1.82 34.23
N GLY A 24 -25.52 -2.99 33.57
CA GLY A 24 -24.87 -3.18 32.28
C GLY A 24 -25.58 -2.43 31.15
N TYR A 25 -26.91 -2.47 31.13
CA TYR A 25 -27.74 -1.73 30.18
C TYR A 25 -27.58 -0.21 30.36
N LYS A 26 -27.59 0.33 31.59
CA LYS A 26 -27.32 1.76 31.82
C LYS A 26 -25.93 2.18 31.34
N LYS A 27 -24.93 1.29 31.44
CA LYS A 27 -23.56 1.55 30.97
C LYS A 27 -23.46 1.50 29.44
N CYS A 28 -24.13 0.54 28.78
CA CYS A 28 -24.30 0.50 27.31
C CYS A 28 -25.09 1.72 26.80
N ALA A 29 -26.22 2.05 27.44
CA ALA A 29 -27.06 3.18 27.05
C ALA A 29 -26.31 4.51 27.22
N ALA A 30 -25.56 4.71 28.30
CA ALA A 30 -24.70 5.88 28.47
C ALA A 30 -23.63 6.00 27.36
N ALA A 31 -23.05 4.89 26.92
CA ALA A 31 -22.12 4.86 25.79
C ALA A 31 -22.81 5.16 24.43
N TYR A 32 -24.08 4.76 24.25
CA TYR A 32 -24.89 5.11 23.08
C TYR A 32 -25.41 6.55 23.08
N THR A 33 -25.48 7.19 24.25
CA THR A 33 -26.06 8.54 24.41
C THR A 33 -24.99 9.63 24.53
N GLN A 34 -23.70 9.27 24.57
CA GLN A 34 -22.62 10.23 24.71
C GLN A 34 -22.10 10.64 23.33
N CYS A 35 -22.44 11.88 22.95
CA CYS A 35 -21.75 12.57 21.88
C CYS A 35 -20.31 12.87 22.33
N PRO A 36 -19.30 12.74 21.44
CA PRO A 36 -17.93 13.15 21.79
C PRO A 36 -17.90 14.61 22.24
N ASP A 37 -17.10 14.94 23.26
CA ASP A 37 -17.08 16.27 23.90
C ASP A 37 -16.83 17.44 22.93
N SER A 38 -16.13 17.15 21.84
CA SER A 38 -15.74 18.08 20.78
C SER A 38 -16.71 18.11 19.59
N CYS A 39 -17.85 17.43 19.71
CA CYS A 39 -18.80 17.23 18.62
C CYS A 39 -20.24 17.60 19.04
N HIS A 40 -21.05 17.91 18.04
CA HIS A 40 -22.48 18.16 18.17
C HIS A 40 -23.25 17.04 17.46
N CYS A 41 -24.08 16.32 18.21
CA CYS A 41 -24.87 15.20 17.69
C CYS A 41 -26.34 15.62 17.61
N ALA A 42 -26.92 15.51 16.42
CA ALA A 42 -28.34 15.66 16.14
C ALA A 42 -28.94 14.26 16.00
N TRP A 43 -29.60 13.78 17.05
CA TRP A 43 -30.14 12.41 17.10
C TRP A 43 -31.36 12.21 16.18
N ASP A 44 -32.12 13.26 15.91
CA ASP A 44 -33.28 13.25 15.02
C ASP A 44 -32.91 12.97 13.56
N THR A 45 -31.76 13.48 13.12
CA THR A 45 -31.21 13.23 11.77
C THR A 45 -30.04 12.26 11.78
N ALA A 46 -29.72 11.67 12.94
CA ALA A 46 -28.54 10.84 13.15
C ALA A 46 -27.26 11.45 12.56
N THR A 47 -27.07 12.76 12.78
CA THR A 47 -25.96 13.54 12.21
C THR A 47 -24.97 13.92 13.31
N VAL A 48 -23.68 13.72 13.07
CA VAL A 48 -22.61 14.07 14.00
C VAL A 48 -21.71 15.10 13.35
N VAL A 49 -21.62 16.28 13.96
CA VAL A 49 -20.84 17.42 13.48
C VAL A 49 -19.68 17.69 14.41
N CYS A 50 -18.47 17.44 13.94
CA CYS A 50 -17.20 17.65 14.63
C CYS A 50 -16.30 18.62 13.86
N SER A 51 -16.88 19.48 13.02
CA SER A 51 -16.14 20.38 12.13
C SER A 51 -15.40 21.46 12.93
N ASP A 52 -14.14 21.76 12.56
CA ASP A 52 -13.30 22.79 13.21
C ASP A 52 -13.10 22.63 14.73
N ALA A 53 -13.04 21.37 15.20
CA ALA A 53 -12.90 21.03 16.61
C ALA A 53 -11.43 20.84 17.05
N GLY A 54 -10.46 21.07 16.14
CA GLY A 54 -9.04 20.89 16.42
C GLY A 54 -8.60 19.44 16.58
N LEU A 55 -9.40 18.49 16.07
CA LEU A 55 -9.16 17.05 16.21
C LEU A 55 -7.91 16.61 15.47
N ARG A 56 -7.08 15.79 16.12
CA ARG A 56 -5.87 15.19 15.50
C ARG A 56 -6.07 13.76 15.04
N GLU A 57 -7.12 13.14 15.56
CA GLU A 57 -7.50 11.75 15.34
C GLU A 57 -9.03 11.70 15.29
N ILE A 58 -9.57 10.62 14.74
CA ILE A 58 -11.02 10.40 14.68
C ILE A 58 -11.49 10.07 16.10
N PRO A 59 -12.48 10.79 16.66
CA PRO A 59 -12.91 10.59 18.04
C PRO A 59 -13.54 9.22 18.22
N GLU A 60 -13.24 8.56 19.35
CA GLU A 60 -13.94 7.36 19.76
C GLU A 60 -15.33 7.69 20.32
N GLY A 61 -16.27 6.73 20.28
CA GLY A 61 -17.62 6.92 20.82
C GLY A 61 -18.57 7.69 19.90
N ILE A 62 -18.30 7.73 18.58
CA ILE A 62 -19.30 8.18 17.61
C ILE A 62 -20.49 7.20 17.65
N PRO A 63 -21.74 7.67 17.78
CA PRO A 63 -22.90 6.78 17.80
C PRO A 63 -22.96 5.89 16.55
N PRO A 64 -23.19 4.57 16.68
CA PRO A 64 -23.16 3.63 15.55
C PRO A 64 -24.29 3.86 14.54
N ASP A 65 -25.37 4.50 14.98
CA ASP A 65 -26.54 4.83 14.16
C ASP A 65 -26.32 6.09 13.30
N THR A 66 -25.12 6.69 13.36
CA THR A 66 -24.77 7.89 12.60
C THR A 66 -24.89 7.66 11.09
N VAL A 67 -25.65 8.54 10.44
CA VAL A 67 -25.89 8.53 8.99
C VAL A 67 -24.97 9.53 8.28
N SER A 68 -24.71 10.68 8.88
CA SER A 68 -23.86 11.72 8.30
C SER A 68 -22.84 12.18 9.33
N LEU A 69 -21.55 12.09 8.97
CA LEU A 69 -20.43 12.44 9.84
C LEU A 69 -19.59 13.55 9.22
N TYR A 70 -19.50 14.67 9.92
CA TYR A 70 -18.73 15.84 9.50
C TYR A 70 -17.49 15.99 10.38
N LEU A 71 -16.32 15.72 9.79
CA LEU A 71 -14.99 15.84 10.43
C LEU A 71 -14.09 16.82 9.67
N GLU A 72 -14.68 17.67 8.84
CA GLU A 72 -13.98 18.67 8.03
C GLU A 72 -13.24 19.74 8.88
N ARG A 73 -12.21 20.37 8.30
CA ARG A 73 -11.43 21.45 8.93
C ARG A 73 -10.78 21.03 10.26
N ASN A 74 -10.33 19.79 10.38
CA ASN A 74 -9.57 19.31 11.53
C ASN A 74 -8.09 19.10 11.15
N TYR A 75 -7.32 18.49 12.05
CA TYR A 75 -5.90 18.19 11.88
C TYR A 75 -5.62 16.69 11.84
N ILE A 76 -6.59 15.89 11.38
CA ILE A 76 -6.49 14.43 11.30
C ILE A 76 -5.40 14.06 10.31
N ARG A 77 -4.47 13.17 10.72
CA ARG A 77 -3.31 12.77 9.90
C ARG A 77 -3.43 11.40 9.25
N SER A 78 -4.10 10.46 9.91
CA SER A 78 -4.20 9.09 9.42
C SER A 78 -5.54 8.49 9.80
N ILE A 79 -6.05 7.59 8.95
CA ILE A 79 -7.28 6.84 9.22
C ILE A 79 -6.92 5.39 9.54
N PRO A 80 -7.08 4.92 10.80
CA PRO A 80 -6.86 3.52 11.16
C PRO A 80 -7.96 2.59 10.63
N GLU A 81 -7.68 1.29 10.57
CA GLU A 81 -8.61 0.28 10.04
C GLU A 81 -9.96 0.25 10.79
N SER A 82 -9.89 0.44 12.11
CA SER A 82 -11.04 0.41 13.02
C SER A 82 -11.77 1.75 13.16
N ALA A 83 -11.35 2.81 12.46
CA ALA A 83 -11.91 4.15 12.64
C ALA A 83 -13.43 4.22 12.41
N PHE A 84 -13.93 3.40 11.48
CA PHE A 84 -15.33 3.40 11.05
C PHE A 84 -15.97 2.02 11.15
N SER A 85 -15.38 1.09 11.93
CA SER A 85 -15.89 -0.29 12.04
C SER A 85 -17.33 -0.36 12.54
N ASP A 86 -17.69 0.56 13.42
CA ASP A 86 -18.99 0.56 14.12
C ASP A 86 -20.05 1.40 13.39
N LEU A 87 -19.67 2.15 12.36
CA LEU A 87 -20.53 3.09 11.62
C LEU A 87 -21.15 2.44 10.38
N VAL A 88 -21.85 1.33 10.55
CA VAL A 88 -22.40 0.51 9.46
C VAL A 88 -23.51 1.21 8.66
N HIS A 89 -24.15 2.22 9.24
CA HIS A 89 -25.25 2.99 8.64
C HIS A 89 -24.80 4.29 7.97
N LEU A 90 -23.49 4.57 7.97
CA LEU A 90 -22.95 5.82 7.45
C LEU A 90 -23.20 5.95 5.94
N ARG A 91 -23.77 7.08 5.54
CA ARG A 91 -24.06 7.43 4.14
C ARG A 91 -23.15 8.54 3.63
N ASP A 92 -22.89 9.54 4.46
CA ASP A 92 -22.10 10.70 4.08
C ASP A 92 -20.95 10.91 5.08
N LEU A 93 -19.72 10.86 4.56
CA LEU A 93 -18.51 11.07 5.35
C LEU A 93 -17.70 12.24 4.79
N TYR A 94 -17.59 13.30 5.57
CA TYR A 94 -16.82 14.49 5.22
C TYR A 94 -15.54 14.59 6.04
N LEU A 95 -14.40 14.43 5.38
CA LEU A 95 -13.05 14.53 5.95
C LEU A 95 -12.20 15.60 5.24
N SER A 96 -12.86 16.52 4.52
CA SER A 96 -12.17 17.53 3.75
C SER A 96 -11.41 18.54 4.62
N ASN A 97 -10.37 19.15 4.07
CA ASN A 97 -9.54 20.14 4.78
C ASN A 97 -8.92 19.59 6.08
N ASN A 98 -8.43 18.35 6.03
CA ASN A 98 -7.63 17.75 7.10
C ASN A 98 -6.15 17.69 6.67
N ARG A 99 -5.35 16.88 7.36
CA ARG A 99 -3.93 16.64 7.03
C ARG A 99 -3.67 15.17 6.76
N ILE A 100 -4.65 14.46 6.21
CA ILE A 100 -4.61 13.01 6.06
C ILE A 100 -3.56 12.68 5.00
N ASP A 101 -2.52 11.95 5.40
CA ASP A 101 -1.42 11.54 4.52
C ASP A 101 -1.39 10.03 4.24
N SER A 102 -2.09 9.24 5.05
CA SER A 102 -2.09 7.78 5.02
C SER A 102 -3.42 7.18 5.47
N LEU A 103 -3.84 6.11 4.81
CA LEU A 103 -4.97 5.27 5.21
C LEU A 103 -4.44 3.87 5.54
N ALA A 104 -4.96 3.25 6.59
CA ALA A 104 -4.68 1.85 6.84
C ALA A 104 -5.37 0.97 5.78
N SER A 105 -4.76 -0.18 5.46
CA SER A 105 -5.41 -1.20 4.64
C SER A 105 -6.76 -1.58 5.26
N GLY A 106 -7.84 -1.55 4.48
CA GLY A 106 -9.18 -1.85 4.98
C GLY A 106 -9.85 -0.74 5.81
N ALA A 107 -9.24 0.45 5.95
CA ALA A 107 -9.84 1.56 6.70
C ALA A 107 -11.25 1.94 6.25
N LEU A 108 -11.52 1.85 4.95
CA LEU A 108 -12.83 2.18 4.38
C LEU A 108 -13.65 0.92 4.02
N ARG A 109 -13.12 -0.28 4.28
CA ARG A 109 -13.79 -1.55 3.95
C ARG A 109 -15.05 -1.78 4.78
N HIS A 110 -15.08 -1.25 6.00
CA HIS A 110 -16.20 -1.39 6.94
C HIS A 110 -17.34 -0.41 6.67
N LEU A 111 -17.07 0.69 5.97
CA LEU A 111 -18.11 1.60 5.49
C LEU A 111 -18.95 0.82 4.48
N GLY A 112 -20.18 0.47 4.90
CA GLY A 112 -21.02 -0.50 4.21
C GLY A 112 -21.44 -0.10 2.79
N SER A 113 -22.25 -0.95 2.14
CA SER A 113 -22.83 -0.67 0.83
C SER A 113 -23.72 0.58 0.77
N GLU A 114 -24.09 1.12 1.92
CA GLU A 114 -24.95 2.30 2.07
C GLU A 114 -24.19 3.62 1.90
N LEU A 115 -22.85 3.61 1.93
CA LEU A 115 -22.06 4.82 1.77
C LEU A 115 -22.32 5.43 0.38
N ARG A 116 -22.77 6.69 0.39
CA ARG A 116 -23.13 7.45 -0.81
C ARG A 116 -22.06 8.44 -1.19
N LEU A 117 -21.42 9.06 -0.20
CA LEU A 117 -20.43 10.10 -0.39
C LEU A 117 -19.26 9.94 0.58
N LEU A 118 -18.05 9.99 0.02
CA LEU A 118 -16.79 10.07 0.75
C LEU A 118 -16.01 11.30 0.27
N ASP A 119 -15.82 12.27 1.15
CA ASP A 119 -15.04 13.47 0.85
C ASP A 119 -13.70 13.47 1.57
N LEU A 120 -12.63 13.19 0.82
CA LEU A 120 -11.23 13.25 1.26
C LEU A 120 -10.48 14.39 0.56
N SER A 121 -11.19 15.36 -0.01
CA SER A 121 -10.58 16.50 -0.70
C SER A 121 -9.77 17.39 0.23
N HIS A 122 -8.83 18.17 -0.32
CA HIS A 122 -8.02 19.10 0.47
C HIS A 122 -7.29 18.41 1.64
N ASN A 123 -6.62 17.30 1.36
CA ASN A 123 -5.80 16.54 2.31
C ASN A 123 -4.34 16.46 1.84
N GLN A 124 -3.55 15.56 2.39
CA GLN A 124 -2.13 15.35 2.08
C GLN A 124 -1.86 13.97 1.49
N LEU A 125 -2.88 13.35 0.87
CA LEU A 125 -2.76 12.02 0.29
C LEU A 125 -1.85 12.02 -0.93
N ARG A 126 -0.80 11.21 -0.86
CA ARG A 126 0.16 11.06 -1.96
C ARG A 126 -0.13 9.84 -2.80
N GLN A 127 -0.55 8.75 -2.18
CA GLN A 127 -0.83 7.50 -2.84
C GLN A 127 -2.10 6.93 -2.24
N ALA A 128 -2.80 6.13 -3.02
CA ALA A 128 -3.98 5.43 -2.59
C ALA A 128 -4.07 4.10 -3.35
N SER A 129 -4.43 3.02 -2.64
CA SER A 129 -4.58 1.70 -3.21
C SER A 129 -6.00 1.16 -3.07
N ARG A 130 -6.30 0.12 -3.84
CA ARG A 130 -7.57 -0.62 -3.73
C ARG A 130 -7.74 -1.24 -2.34
N GLU A 131 -6.67 -1.59 -1.63
CA GLU A 131 -6.81 -2.22 -0.31
C GLU A 131 -7.33 -1.25 0.74
N GLU A 132 -6.98 0.03 0.65
CA GLU A 132 -7.41 1.08 1.59
C GLU A 132 -8.89 1.45 1.36
N PHE A 133 -9.28 1.64 0.09
CA PHE A 133 -10.63 2.05 -0.32
C PHE A 133 -11.62 0.88 -0.45
N GLY A 134 -11.10 -0.35 -0.55
CA GLY A 134 -11.91 -1.55 -0.75
C GLY A 134 -12.75 -1.49 -2.02
N SER A 135 -13.95 -2.07 -1.95
CA SER A 135 -14.93 -2.07 -3.06
C SER A 135 -16.04 -1.03 -2.84
N THR A 136 -15.67 0.18 -2.40
CA THR A 136 -16.65 1.24 -2.17
C THR A 136 -17.34 1.66 -3.47
N ARG A 137 -18.67 1.84 -3.42
CA ARG A 137 -19.48 2.36 -4.53
C ARG A 137 -19.86 3.83 -4.35
N ALA A 138 -19.44 4.42 -3.23
CA ALA A 138 -19.73 5.79 -2.88
C ALA A 138 -19.08 6.76 -3.88
N LYS A 139 -19.76 7.88 -4.10
CA LYS A 139 -19.17 9.04 -4.79
C LYS A 139 -17.97 9.51 -3.99
N THR A 140 -16.79 9.43 -4.57
CA THR A 140 -15.54 9.74 -3.87
C THR A 140 -14.96 11.04 -4.41
N ARG A 141 -14.65 11.98 -3.51
CA ARG A 141 -13.93 13.23 -3.82
C ARG A 141 -12.50 13.15 -3.32
N LEU A 142 -11.55 13.25 -4.25
CA LEU A 142 -10.11 13.11 -3.99
C LEU A 142 -9.28 14.32 -4.47
N TYR A 143 -9.95 15.35 -4.98
CA TYR A 143 -9.31 16.54 -5.54
C TYR A 143 -8.54 17.35 -4.47
N HIS A 144 -7.57 18.17 -4.91
CA HIS A 144 -6.66 18.90 -4.03
C HIS A 144 -5.93 18.01 -3.02
N ASN A 145 -5.28 16.96 -3.51
CA ASN A 145 -4.32 16.15 -2.77
C ASN A 145 -3.01 16.05 -3.57
N PRO A 146 -1.85 15.92 -2.92
CA PRO A 146 -0.53 15.87 -3.54
C PRO A 146 -0.25 14.51 -4.22
N TRP A 147 -1.08 14.12 -5.18
CA TRP A 147 -1.08 12.79 -5.76
C TRP A 147 0.23 12.46 -6.50
N HIS A 148 0.75 11.27 -6.20
CA HIS A 148 1.76 10.58 -6.98
C HIS A 148 1.06 9.69 -8.00
N CYS A 149 1.11 10.09 -9.27
CA CYS A 149 0.47 9.34 -10.34
C CYS A 149 1.35 8.19 -10.80
N ASP A 150 0.98 6.99 -10.35
CA ASP A 150 1.57 5.71 -10.69
C ASP A 150 0.49 4.69 -11.09
N CYS A 151 0.88 3.43 -11.25
CA CYS A 151 -0.03 2.35 -11.66
C CYS A 151 -1.12 2.06 -10.61
N ALA A 152 -0.79 2.16 -9.32
CA ALA A 152 -1.74 1.85 -8.25
C ALA A 152 -2.87 2.89 -8.23
N LEU A 153 -2.52 4.17 -8.38
CA LEU A 153 -3.51 5.23 -8.48
C LEU A 153 -4.38 5.07 -9.74
N GLN A 154 -3.79 4.73 -10.88
CA GLN A 154 -4.56 4.49 -12.12
C GLN A 154 -5.60 3.37 -11.92
N GLU A 155 -5.20 2.23 -11.36
CA GLU A 155 -6.11 1.11 -11.11
C GLU A 155 -7.22 1.51 -10.12
N LEU A 156 -6.88 2.24 -9.06
CA LEU A 156 -7.87 2.72 -8.11
C LEU A 156 -8.93 3.60 -8.79
N MET A 157 -8.51 4.55 -9.63
CA MET A 157 -9.41 5.49 -10.30
C MET A 157 -10.36 4.81 -11.30
N GLU A 158 -9.96 3.69 -11.91
CA GLU A 158 -10.83 2.87 -12.75
C GLU A 158 -11.96 2.20 -11.95
N THR A 159 -11.83 2.12 -10.62
CA THR A 159 -12.74 1.33 -9.78
C THR A 159 -13.57 2.18 -8.83
N LEU A 160 -13.08 3.36 -8.49
CA LEU A 160 -13.82 4.32 -7.71
C LEU A 160 -14.89 5.01 -8.55
N ASN A 161 -16.03 5.26 -7.93
CA ASN A 161 -17.07 6.10 -8.50
C ASN A 161 -16.74 7.58 -8.19
N LEU A 162 -15.88 8.19 -9.02
CA LEU A 162 -15.47 9.59 -8.83
C LEU A 162 -16.57 10.55 -9.25
N GLU A 163 -16.73 11.65 -8.51
CA GLU A 163 -17.71 12.68 -8.88
C GLU A 163 -17.21 13.52 -10.06
N PRO A 164 -17.91 13.55 -11.21
CA PRO A 164 -17.40 14.08 -12.47
C PRO A 164 -16.99 15.57 -12.42
N GLU A 165 -17.63 16.35 -11.56
CA GLU A 165 -17.28 17.76 -11.34
C GLU A 165 -15.92 17.94 -10.66
N THR A 166 -15.49 16.96 -9.86
CA THR A 166 -14.28 17.02 -9.06
C THR A 166 -13.09 16.31 -9.69
N VAL A 167 -13.33 15.44 -10.67
CA VAL A 167 -12.32 14.59 -11.33
C VAL A 167 -11.17 15.42 -11.92
N ASN A 168 -11.46 16.59 -12.50
CA ASN A 168 -10.45 17.48 -13.07
C ASN A 168 -9.52 18.11 -12.02
N GLY A 169 -9.91 18.09 -10.74
CA GLY A 169 -9.09 18.58 -9.63
C GLY A 169 -8.13 17.52 -9.06
N ILE A 170 -8.10 16.32 -9.62
CA ILE A 170 -7.12 15.27 -9.30
C ILE A 170 -5.87 15.51 -10.16
N ILE A 171 -4.94 16.28 -9.61
CA ILE A 171 -3.72 16.72 -10.30
C ILE A 171 -2.54 15.89 -9.82
N CYS A 172 -1.72 15.42 -10.76
CA CYS A 172 -0.48 14.71 -10.48
C CYS A 172 0.58 15.69 -9.98
N GLU A 173 0.92 15.72 -8.70
CA GLU A 173 2.02 16.55 -8.19
C GLU A 173 3.38 15.92 -8.50
N ARG A 174 3.48 14.60 -8.36
CA ARG A 174 4.65 13.82 -8.76
C ARG A 174 4.22 12.70 -9.69
N SER A 175 5.06 12.38 -10.67
CA SER A 175 4.90 11.22 -11.52
C SER A 175 6.27 10.70 -11.93
N GLN A 176 6.36 9.43 -12.33
CA GLN A 176 7.55 8.90 -13.01
C GLN A 176 7.64 9.52 -14.42
N GLY A 177 8.07 10.79 -14.52
CA GLY A 177 8.18 11.53 -15.78
C GLY A 177 7.86 13.02 -15.64
N GLU A 178 7.60 13.68 -16.77
CA GLU A 178 7.30 15.13 -16.84
C GLU A 178 5.79 15.45 -16.71
N HIS A 179 5.00 14.56 -16.13
CA HIS A 179 3.54 14.72 -16.04
C HIS A 179 3.06 15.48 -14.79
N ALA A 180 3.98 16.14 -14.07
CA ALA A 180 3.66 16.93 -12.90
C ALA A 180 2.82 18.17 -13.26
N GLY A 181 1.84 18.49 -12.42
CA GLY A 181 0.93 19.62 -12.58
C GLY A 181 -0.24 19.39 -13.55
N GLN A 182 -0.37 18.20 -14.14
CA GLN A 182 -1.47 17.89 -15.07
C GLN A 182 -2.57 17.06 -14.39
N PRO A 183 -3.86 17.25 -14.78
CA PRO A 183 -4.95 16.44 -14.26
C PRO A 183 -4.84 15.00 -14.78
N LEU A 184 -5.06 14.03 -13.89
CA LEU A 184 -4.86 12.62 -14.15
C LEU A 184 -5.71 12.13 -15.33
N VAL A 185 -6.98 12.52 -15.40
CA VAL A 185 -7.88 12.07 -16.47
C VAL A 185 -7.44 12.55 -17.85
N LYS A 186 -6.93 13.79 -17.95
CA LYS A 186 -6.37 14.29 -19.20
C LYS A 186 -5.16 13.47 -19.67
N LEU A 187 -4.32 13.02 -18.73
CA LEU A 187 -3.16 12.18 -19.05
C LEU A 187 -3.61 10.80 -19.55
N LEU A 188 -4.59 10.19 -18.90
CA LEU A 188 -5.14 8.90 -19.30
C LEU A 188 -5.82 8.99 -20.68
N ASP A 189 -6.62 10.04 -20.93
CA ASP A 189 -7.26 10.30 -22.23
C ASP A 189 -6.24 10.58 -23.35
N SER A 190 -5.08 11.15 -23.00
CA SER A 190 -3.98 11.35 -23.95
C SER A 190 -3.19 10.08 -24.29
N GLY A 191 -3.54 8.95 -23.68
CA GLY A 191 -2.93 7.64 -23.93
C GLY A 191 -1.72 7.32 -23.05
N VAL A 192 -1.49 8.08 -21.97
CA VAL A 192 -0.46 7.76 -20.97
C VAL A 192 -0.93 6.58 -20.13
N ASN A 193 -0.14 5.51 -20.07
CA ASN A 193 -0.41 4.33 -19.24
C ASN A 193 0.71 4.13 -18.22
N PHE A 194 0.42 4.44 -16.96
CA PHE A 194 1.40 4.40 -15.86
C PHE A 194 1.84 2.97 -15.52
N CYS A 195 0.98 1.97 -15.73
CA CYS A 195 1.30 0.56 -15.50
C CYS A 195 2.31 0.01 -16.52
N SER A 196 2.23 0.44 -17.78
CA SER A 196 3.22 0.08 -18.79
C SER A 196 4.58 0.74 -18.55
N LEU A 197 4.58 1.97 -18.01
CA LEU A 197 5.77 2.74 -17.71
C LEU A 197 6.57 2.10 -16.57
N GLN A 198 5.90 1.70 -15.48
CA GLN A 198 6.51 0.93 -14.38
C GLN A 198 7.19 -0.34 -14.91
N ARG A 199 6.50 -1.11 -15.76
CA ARG A 199 7.05 -2.35 -16.36
C ARG A 199 8.31 -2.10 -17.19
N LYS A 200 8.36 -1.00 -17.96
CA LYS A 200 9.57 -0.60 -18.70
C LYS A 200 10.73 -0.25 -17.78
N THR A 201 10.49 0.45 -16.67
CA THR A 201 11.57 0.79 -15.72
C THR A 201 12.12 -0.45 -15.00
N THR A 202 11.28 -1.42 -14.65
CA THR A 202 11.72 -2.68 -14.05
C THR A 202 12.49 -3.57 -15.01
N ASP A 203 12.10 -3.58 -16.30
CA ASP A 203 12.78 -4.37 -17.33
C ASP A 203 14.20 -3.84 -17.61
N ILE A 204 14.34 -2.51 -17.74
CA ILE A 204 15.66 -1.86 -17.88
C ILE A 204 16.53 -2.12 -16.64
N ALA A 205 15.98 -1.99 -15.44
CA ALA A 205 16.71 -2.25 -14.20
C ALA A 205 17.20 -3.71 -14.13
N MET A 206 16.34 -4.69 -14.46
CA MET A 206 16.72 -6.09 -14.53
C MET A 206 17.82 -6.34 -15.58
N LEU A 207 17.70 -5.79 -16.77
CA LEU A 207 18.72 -5.93 -17.82
C LEU A 207 20.08 -5.36 -17.36
N VAL A 208 20.10 -4.18 -16.75
CA VAL A 208 21.32 -3.58 -16.22
C VAL A 208 21.94 -4.48 -15.14
N THR A 209 21.15 -5.00 -14.20
CA THR A 209 21.66 -5.92 -13.17
C THR A 209 22.19 -7.22 -13.77
N MET A 210 21.56 -7.73 -14.83
CA MET A 210 22.01 -8.91 -15.55
C MET A 210 23.38 -8.67 -16.21
N PHE A 211 23.56 -7.55 -16.92
CA PHE A 211 24.84 -7.19 -17.52
C PHE A 211 25.95 -7.00 -16.48
N VAL A 212 25.64 -6.35 -15.35
CA VAL A 212 26.60 -6.21 -14.24
C VAL A 212 27.00 -7.58 -13.68
N TRP A 213 26.04 -8.49 -13.51
CA TRP A 213 26.32 -9.83 -13.02
C TRP A 213 27.13 -10.67 -14.01
N PHE A 214 26.77 -10.65 -15.30
CA PHE A 214 27.54 -11.32 -16.35
C PHE A 214 28.97 -10.78 -16.42
N PHE A 215 29.16 -9.47 -16.35
CA PHE A 215 30.50 -8.88 -16.32
C PHE A 215 31.29 -9.36 -15.11
N MET A 216 30.67 -9.38 -13.92
CA MET A 216 31.30 -9.86 -12.68
C MET A 216 31.71 -11.34 -12.78
N VAL A 217 30.82 -12.20 -13.31
CA VAL A 217 31.09 -13.63 -13.54
C VAL A 217 32.20 -13.84 -14.58
N ILE A 218 32.19 -13.09 -15.69
CA ILE A 218 33.24 -13.18 -16.71
C ILE A 218 34.60 -12.79 -16.11
N VAL A 219 34.65 -11.69 -15.36
CA VAL A 219 35.87 -11.26 -14.66
C VAL A 219 36.35 -12.33 -13.68
N TYR A 220 35.44 -12.91 -12.89
CA TYR A 220 35.75 -13.98 -11.95
C TYR A 220 36.31 -15.24 -12.64
N VAL A 221 35.68 -15.68 -13.74
CA VAL A 221 36.14 -16.85 -14.51
C VAL A 221 37.50 -16.59 -15.14
N VAL A 222 37.72 -15.42 -15.75
CA VAL A 222 39.02 -15.05 -16.32
C VAL A 222 40.09 -15.02 -15.23
N TYR A 223 39.79 -14.41 -14.08
CA TYR A 223 40.68 -14.41 -12.93
C TYR A 223 41.03 -15.83 -12.48
N TYR A 224 40.04 -16.69 -12.29
CA TYR A 224 40.21 -18.07 -11.86
C TYR A 224 41.04 -18.91 -12.85
N VAL A 225 40.76 -18.78 -14.16
CA VAL A 225 41.53 -19.47 -15.21
C VAL A 225 42.97 -18.98 -15.24
N ARG A 226 43.20 -17.66 -15.17
CA ARG A 226 44.55 -17.08 -15.13
C ARG A 226 45.32 -17.57 -13.90
N GLN A 227 44.67 -17.63 -12.75
CA GLN A 227 45.26 -18.12 -11.51
C GLN A 227 45.63 -19.60 -11.60
N ASN A 228 44.72 -20.46 -12.07
CA ASN A 228 45.00 -21.89 -12.24
C ASN A 228 46.08 -22.15 -13.29
N GLN A 229 46.12 -21.38 -14.38
CA GLN A 229 47.19 -21.48 -15.37
C GLN A 229 48.55 -21.07 -14.78
N ALA A 230 48.59 -20.04 -13.93
CA ALA A 230 49.82 -19.61 -13.25
C ALA A 230 50.31 -20.67 -12.25
N GLU A 231 49.40 -21.36 -11.56
CA GLU A 231 49.74 -22.43 -10.63
C GLU A 231 50.24 -23.69 -11.37
N ALA A 232 49.56 -24.13 -12.43
CA ALA A 232 49.99 -25.26 -13.25
C ALA A 232 51.37 -25.04 -13.91
N ARG A 233 51.67 -23.82 -14.36
CA ARG A 233 53.00 -23.47 -14.89
C ARG A 233 54.09 -23.63 -13.84
N ARG A 234 53.86 -23.15 -12.61
CA ARG A 234 54.82 -23.30 -11.50
C ARG A 234 55.09 -24.76 -11.14
N HIS A 235 54.06 -25.61 -11.13
CA HIS A 235 54.23 -27.05 -10.88
C HIS A 235 55.03 -27.76 -11.97
N LEU A 236 54.84 -27.40 -13.24
CA LEU A 236 55.62 -27.96 -14.35
C LEU A 236 57.11 -27.58 -14.26
N GLU A 237 57.41 -26.33 -13.91
CA GLU A 237 58.79 -25.86 -13.71
C GLU A 237 59.45 -26.58 -12.52
N TYR A 238 58.72 -26.80 -11.43
CA TYR A 238 59.19 -27.62 -10.31
C TYR A 238 59.52 -29.05 -10.75
N LEU A 239 58.64 -29.71 -11.50
CA LEU A 239 58.88 -31.07 -12.00
C LEU A 239 60.09 -31.14 -12.95
N LYS A 240 60.32 -30.11 -13.76
CA LYS A 240 61.51 -30.04 -14.63
C LYS A 240 62.82 -29.84 -13.88
N SER A 241 62.77 -29.24 -12.69
CA SER A 241 63.95 -29.07 -11.84
C SER A 241 64.38 -30.36 -11.13
N LEU A 242 63.57 -31.42 -11.17
CA LEU A 242 63.90 -32.71 -10.59
C LEU A 242 64.99 -33.44 -11.41
N PRO A 243 65.97 -34.11 -10.77
CA PRO A 243 67.04 -34.81 -11.48
C PRO A 243 66.51 -35.95 -12.35
N SER A 244 66.95 -36.02 -13.62
CA SER A 244 66.61 -37.10 -14.55
C SER A 244 67.31 -38.42 -14.17
N PRO A 245 66.65 -39.59 -14.22
CA PRO A 245 67.32 -40.88 -13.98
C PRO A 245 68.28 -41.24 -15.12
N ARG A 246 69.53 -41.58 -14.77
CA ARG A 246 70.57 -42.05 -15.71
C ARG A 246 70.08 -43.30 -16.48
N LYS A 247 70.15 -43.27 -17.81
CA LYS A 247 69.99 -44.45 -18.68
C LYS A 247 71.22 -45.35 -18.57
N THR A 248 71.03 -46.61 -18.22
CA THR A 248 72.02 -47.69 -18.37
C THR A 248 72.01 -48.23 -19.81
N PRO A 249 73.15 -48.41 -20.47
CA PRO A 249 73.22 -49.01 -21.81
C PRO A 249 73.24 -50.54 -21.69
N THR A 250 72.44 -51.23 -22.50
CA THR A 250 72.62 -52.66 -22.77
C THR A 250 72.62 -52.88 -24.27
N GLU A 251 73.79 -53.31 -24.76
CA GLU A 251 74.03 -53.94 -26.06
C GLU A 251 73.11 -55.16 -26.25
N THR A 252 72.68 -55.42 -27.48
CA THR A 252 73.27 -56.46 -28.34
C THR A 252 72.59 -56.44 -29.71
N ASP A 253 73.40 -56.19 -30.73
CA ASP A 253 73.15 -56.57 -32.12
C ASP A 253 73.07 -58.10 -32.23
N THR A 254 72.09 -58.64 -32.95
CA THR A 254 72.32 -59.78 -33.87
C THR A 254 71.23 -59.85 -34.94
N LEU A 255 71.72 -59.98 -36.17
CA LEU A 255 70.99 -60.24 -37.42
C LEU A 255 70.15 -61.53 -37.38
N SER A 256 69.04 -61.56 -38.14
CA SER A 256 68.76 -62.69 -39.04
C SER A 256 67.81 -62.29 -40.18
N THR A 257 68.29 -62.48 -41.40
CA THR A 257 67.59 -62.47 -42.69
C THR A 257 66.67 -63.68 -42.87
N GLY A 258 65.69 -63.61 -43.78
CA GLY A 258 65.26 -64.77 -44.57
C GLY A 258 63.78 -64.88 -44.93
N PHE A 259 63.49 -64.55 -46.20
CA PHE A 259 62.38 -64.97 -47.08
C PHE A 259 60.91 -64.72 -46.68
#